data_AF-A0A3D2I1V8-F1
#
_entry.id   AF-A0A3D2I1V8-F1
#
_cell.length_a   1.000
_cell.length_b   1.000
_cell.length_c   1.000
_cell.angle_alpha   90.00
_cell.angle_beta   90.00
_cell.angle_gamma   90.00
#
_symmetry.space_group_name_H-M   'P 1'
#
loop_
_entity.id
_entity.type
_entity.pdbx_description
1 polymer ?
#
loop_
_entity_poly.entity_id
_entity_poly.type
_entity_poly.pdbx_seq_one_letter_code
_entity_poly.pdbx_strand_id
1 'polypeptide(L)'
;MKKRIFTMFLTALLCMTGGEMVCQAKRPLSSYSTQSYNWGLGQNLNHKKPNGTGPAGWKCKKDHAYYIGKCSKKNKVVYLSFDCGYEAGYTKKILKTLKKHHAKAIFFVTKDYIMSSPGLVKKMKKEGHLVGNHTTHHPRMAKLSVKRIQREIKECEKAMKKKTGFKMDPFIRPPEGNFSMRSVKVAKAMGYSTIFWSLAYYDYDTANQPGKNFVIRKFKTYYHNGMIPLIHACSKSNTEALGAVLTFLKKKGFRFGTLDEFAKNS
;
A
#
# COMPACT_ATOMS: atom_id res chain seq x y z
N MET A 1 -60.08 54.87 28.68
CA MET A 1 -61.02 53.75 28.46
C MET A 1 -60.26 52.43 28.54
N LYS A 2 -60.64 51.58 29.50
CA LYS A 2 -60.03 50.26 29.77
C LYS A 2 -60.22 49.32 28.58
N LYS A 3 -59.18 48.61 28.12
CA LYS A 3 -59.35 47.41 27.29
C LYS A 3 -58.52 46.25 27.84
N ARG A 4 -59.25 45.14 27.95
CA ARG A 4 -58.99 43.90 28.67
C ARG A 4 -57.90 43.07 28.00
N ILE A 5 -57.17 42.37 28.86
CA ILE A 5 -56.23 41.27 28.57
C ILE A 5 -57.01 40.10 27.96
N PHE A 6 -56.47 39.49 26.89
CA PHE A 6 -56.86 38.17 26.43
C PHE A 6 -55.58 37.35 26.22
N THR A 7 -55.29 36.47 27.18
CA THR A 7 -54.15 35.56 27.14
C THR A 7 -54.58 34.33 26.34
N MET A 8 -54.02 34.15 25.15
CA MET A 8 -54.27 33.00 24.30
C MET A 8 -53.19 31.94 24.56
N PHE A 9 -53.56 30.84 25.22
CA PHE A 9 -52.70 29.67 25.41
C PHE A 9 -52.57 28.94 24.07
N LEU A 10 -51.38 29.01 23.45
CA LEU A 10 -51.02 28.23 22.28
C LEU A 10 -50.33 26.94 22.74
N THR A 11 -51.06 25.83 22.77
CA THR A 11 -50.50 24.49 22.99
C THR A 11 -49.74 24.05 21.73
N ALA A 12 -48.41 24.19 21.75
CA ALA A 12 -47.54 23.66 20.72
C ALA A 12 -47.47 22.13 20.85
N LEU A 13 -48.16 21.43 19.95
CA LEU A 13 -48.06 19.97 19.79
C LEU A 13 -46.69 19.65 19.18
N LEU A 14 -45.76 19.19 20.00
CA LEU A 14 -44.43 18.76 19.57
C LEU A 14 -44.56 17.40 18.85
N CYS A 15 -44.67 17.40 17.52
CA CYS A 15 -44.51 16.19 16.72
C CYS A 15 -43.05 15.72 16.81
N MET A 16 -42.76 14.81 17.74
CA MET A 16 -41.52 14.05 17.74
C MET A 16 -41.59 13.01 16.61
N THR A 17 -41.18 13.39 15.40
CA THR A 17 -40.88 12.42 14.35
C THR A 17 -39.60 11.71 14.76
N GLY A 18 -39.74 10.53 15.39
CA GLY A 18 -38.65 9.60 15.60
C GLY A 18 -38.10 9.17 14.24
N GLY A 19 -37.05 9.84 13.78
CA GLY A 19 -36.29 9.39 12.64
C GLY A 19 -35.61 8.08 13.01
N GLU A 20 -36.15 6.96 12.55
CA GLU A 20 -35.46 5.69 12.58
C GLU A 20 -34.14 5.86 11.83
N MET A 21 -33.05 5.87 12.58
CA MET A 21 -31.72 5.77 12.04
C MET A 21 -31.62 4.37 11.42
N VAL A 22 -31.92 4.26 10.12
CA VAL A 22 -31.70 3.03 9.36
C VAL A 22 -30.21 2.74 9.40
N CYS A 23 -29.81 1.92 10.36
CA CYS A 23 -28.48 1.32 10.44
C CYS A 23 -28.32 0.46 9.19
N GLN A 24 -27.76 1.04 8.12
CA GLN A 24 -27.53 0.34 6.87
C GLN A 24 -26.61 -0.85 7.16
N ALA A 25 -27.16 -2.06 7.22
CA ALA A 25 -26.42 -3.26 7.55
C ALA A 25 -25.21 -3.38 6.62
N LYS A 26 -24.00 -3.41 7.19
CA LYS A 26 -22.76 -3.50 6.40
C LYS A 26 -22.82 -4.79 5.58
N ARG A 27 -22.82 -4.63 4.24
CA ARG A 27 -22.80 -5.74 3.27
C ARG A 27 -21.81 -6.84 3.69
N PRO A 28 -22.22 -8.13 3.81
CA PRO A 28 -21.33 -9.21 4.21
C PRO A 28 -20.11 -9.31 3.31
N LEU A 29 -18.91 -9.49 3.89
CA LEU A 29 -17.66 -9.54 3.12
C LEU A 29 -17.63 -10.68 2.09
N SER A 30 -18.32 -11.78 2.36
CA SER A 30 -18.47 -12.92 1.45
C SER A 30 -19.22 -12.58 0.16
N SER A 31 -20.10 -11.58 0.19
CA SER A 31 -20.93 -11.19 -0.97
C SER A 31 -20.17 -10.37 -2.03
N TYR A 32 -18.96 -9.89 -1.74
CA TYR A 32 -18.14 -9.18 -2.74
C TYR A 32 -17.57 -10.16 -3.77
N SER A 33 -17.43 -9.67 -5.01
CA SER A 33 -16.96 -10.45 -6.16
C SER A 33 -15.57 -11.05 -5.96
N THR A 34 -15.38 -12.28 -6.47
CA THR A 34 -14.11 -13.01 -6.62
C THR A 34 -13.56 -12.98 -8.03
N GLN A 35 -14.12 -12.12 -8.89
CA GLN A 35 -13.53 -11.91 -10.21
C GLN A 35 -12.05 -11.53 -10.02
N SER A 36 -11.20 -12.28 -10.70
CA SER A 36 -9.76 -12.16 -10.55
C SER A 36 -9.24 -11.05 -11.45
N TYR A 37 -8.54 -10.12 -10.83
CA TYR A 37 -7.82 -9.06 -11.50
C TYR A 37 -6.34 -9.22 -11.20
N ASN A 38 -5.50 -8.98 -12.20
CA ASN A 38 -4.05 -8.87 -12.02
C ASN A 38 -3.69 -7.41 -12.20
N TRP A 39 -3.17 -6.79 -11.15
CA TRP A 39 -2.73 -5.40 -11.23
C TRP A 39 -1.59 -5.28 -12.23
N GLY A 40 -1.76 -4.36 -13.17
CA GLY A 40 -0.86 -4.03 -14.24
C GLY A 40 -1.00 -2.55 -14.57
N LEU A 41 -0.15 -2.08 -15.47
CA LEU A 41 -0.07 -0.66 -15.83
C LEU A 41 -0.22 -0.50 -17.34
N GLY A 42 -1.04 0.47 -17.74
CA GLY A 42 -1.01 1.00 -19.09
C GLY A 42 0.33 1.68 -19.38
N GLN A 43 0.68 1.81 -20.66
CA GLN A 43 1.93 2.46 -21.07
C GLN A 43 2.01 3.90 -20.52
N ASN A 44 3.11 4.22 -19.86
CA ASN A 44 3.38 5.54 -19.33
C ASN A 44 4.46 6.23 -20.17
N LEU A 45 4.08 7.11 -21.09
CA LEU A 45 5.04 7.94 -21.82
C LEU A 45 5.01 9.37 -21.28
N ASN A 46 6.13 10.08 -21.43
CA ASN A 46 6.28 11.50 -21.05
C ASN A 46 6.05 11.78 -19.55
N HIS A 47 6.46 10.86 -18.67
CA HIS A 47 6.40 11.03 -17.21
C HIS A 47 4.98 11.31 -16.67
N LYS A 48 3.96 10.82 -17.37
CA LYS A 48 2.56 10.90 -16.94
C LYS A 48 2.28 9.85 -15.85
N LYS A 49 1.07 9.87 -15.32
CA LYS A 49 0.62 8.84 -14.36
C LYS A 49 0.04 7.68 -15.16
N PRO A 50 0.44 6.43 -14.92
CA PRO A 50 -0.17 5.29 -15.61
C PRO A 50 -1.61 5.09 -15.13
N ASN A 51 -2.42 4.46 -15.97
CA ASN A 51 -3.68 3.86 -15.55
C ASN A 51 -3.42 2.44 -15.02
N GLY A 52 -4.04 2.09 -13.90
CA GLY A 52 -3.99 0.75 -13.35
C GLY A 52 -5.08 -0.16 -13.92
N THR A 53 -4.87 -1.47 -13.88
CA THR A 53 -5.91 -2.45 -14.22
C THR A 53 -6.78 -2.77 -13.01
N GLY A 54 -8.08 -2.94 -13.21
CA GLY A 54 -9.04 -3.26 -12.16
C GLY A 54 -10.47 -3.24 -12.67
N PRO A 55 -11.47 -3.42 -11.80
CA PRO A 55 -12.86 -3.34 -12.20
C PRO A 55 -13.18 -1.99 -12.86
N ALA A 56 -14.01 -2.00 -13.89
CA ALA A 56 -14.44 -0.79 -14.59
C ALA A 56 -15.05 0.22 -13.59
N GLY A 57 -14.62 1.48 -13.68
CA GLY A 57 -15.08 2.55 -12.81
C GLY A 57 -14.64 2.45 -11.33
N TRP A 58 -13.74 1.51 -10.98
CA TRP A 58 -13.32 1.33 -9.60
C TRP A 58 -12.56 2.55 -9.05
N LYS A 59 -13.16 3.20 -8.05
CA LYS A 59 -12.56 4.30 -7.30
C LYS A 59 -11.69 3.76 -6.16
N CYS A 60 -10.51 3.22 -6.48
CA CYS A 60 -9.57 2.57 -5.54
C CYS A 60 -9.41 3.28 -4.18
N LYS A 61 -9.27 4.62 -4.16
CA LYS A 61 -9.13 5.40 -2.92
C LYS A 61 -10.30 5.24 -1.95
N LYS A 62 -11.54 5.07 -2.43
CA LYS A 62 -12.71 4.81 -1.57
C LYS A 62 -12.58 3.49 -0.80
N ASP A 63 -11.78 2.57 -1.31
CA ASP A 63 -11.51 1.26 -0.72
C ASP A 63 -10.15 1.18 -0.03
N HIS A 64 -9.53 2.33 0.24
CA HIS A 64 -8.18 2.41 0.82
C HIS A 64 -7.16 1.64 -0.02
N ALA A 65 -7.38 1.61 -1.33
CA ALA A 65 -6.46 1.04 -2.30
C ALA A 65 -5.73 2.16 -3.05
N TYR A 66 -4.41 2.04 -3.17
CA TYR A 66 -3.55 3.07 -3.73
C TYR A 66 -2.47 2.48 -4.63
N TYR A 67 -2.18 3.15 -5.74
CA TYR A 67 -1.08 2.79 -6.66
C TYR A 67 -0.20 3.99 -7.01
N ILE A 68 -0.69 5.19 -6.72
CA ILE A 68 0.02 6.48 -6.80
C ILE A 68 -0.27 7.22 -5.49
N GLY A 69 0.77 7.78 -4.88
CA GLY A 69 0.67 8.56 -3.66
C GLY A 69 0.22 10.01 -3.86
N LYS A 70 0.18 10.78 -2.77
CA LYS A 70 -0.23 12.18 -2.80
C LYS A 70 0.78 13.01 -3.59
N CYS A 71 0.28 13.72 -4.59
CA CYS A 71 1.10 14.58 -5.44
C CYS A 71 0.93 16.04 -4.98
N SER A 72 2.04 16.73 -4.72
CA SER A 72 2.05 18.19 -4.56
C SER A 72 2.83 18.82 -5.71
N LYS A 73 2.33 19.93 -6.29
CA LYS A 73 3.06 20.69 -7.32
C LYS A 73 4.38 21.26 -6.80
N LYS A 74 4.41 21.64 -5.51
CA LYS A 74 5.59 22.25 -4.86
C LYS A 74 6.55 21.22 -4.25
N ASN A 75 6.07 20.02 -3.92
CA ASN A 75 6.86 18.96 -3.30
C ASN A 75 6.69 17.64 -4.08
N LYS A 76 7.58 17.39 -5.05
CA LYS A 76 7.60 16.12 -5.80
C LYS A 76 8.08 14.99 -4.89
N VAL A 77 7.39 13.85 -4.93
CA VAL A 77 7.67 12.73 -4.02
C VAL A 77 7.65 11.38 -4.74
N VAL A 78 8.54 10.49 -4.31
CA VAL A 78 8.51 9.05 -4.64
C VAL A 78 8.38 8.26 -3.34
N TYR A 79 7.55 7.22 -3.36
CA TYR A 79 7.31 6.32 -2.24
C TYR A 79 7.92 4.95 -2.55
N LEU A 80 9.20 4.77 -2.24
CA LEU A 80 9.94 3.55 -2.55
C LEU A 80 9.30 2.34 -1.86
N SER A 81 9.10 1.25 -2.60
CA SER A 81 8.60 0.01 -2.02
C SER A 81 9.34 -1.21 -2.53
N PHE A 82 9.55 -2.17 -1.64
CA PHE A 82 10.21 -3.43 -1.94
C PHE A 82 9.32 -4.61 -1.57
N ASP A 83 9.25 -5.61 -2.43
CA ASP A 83 8.65 -6.90 -2.09
C ASP A 83 9.75 -7.86 -1.63
N CYS A 84 9.48 -8.54 -0.51
CA CYS A 84 10.45 -9.35 0.25
C CYS A 84 9.84 -10.73 0.54
N GLY A 85 9.94 -11.64 -0.45
CA GLY A 85 9.51 -13.04 -0.32
C GLY A 85 10.56 -13.92 0.37
N TYR A 86 11.84 -13.70 0.07
CA TYR A 86 13.01 -14.37 0.64
C TYR A 86 14.22 -13.41 0.62
N GLU A 87 15.27 -13.73 1.39
CA GLU A 87 16.51 -12.94 1.41
C GLU A 87 17.56 -13.55 0.49
N ALA A 88 18.13 -12.73 -0.40
CA ALA A 88 19.18 -13.15 -1.35
C ALA A 88 20.56 -12.49 -1.08
N GLY A 89 20.76 -11.93 0.11
CA GLY A 89 22.02 -11.29 0.53
C GLY A 89 22.15 -9.80 0.19
N TYR A 90 21.08 -9.15 -0.26
CA TYR A 90 21.10 -7.78 -0.75
C TYR A 90 20.45 -6.76 0.20
N THR A 91 19.53 -7.16 1.08
CA THR A 91 18.75 -6.21 1.88
C THR A 91 19.63 -5.35 2.80
N LYS A 92 20.71 -5.91 3.35
CA LYS A 92 21.67 -5.12 4.14
C LYS A 92 22.32 -3.99 3.33
N LYS A 93 22.62 -4.23 2.04
CA LYS A 93 23.18 -3.23 1.11
C LYS A 93 22.14 -2.20 0.70
N ILE A 94 20.90 -2.62 0.48
CA ILE A 94 19.75 -1.74 0.22
C ILE A 94 19.55 -0.77 1.39
N LEU A 95 19.44 -1.27 2.62
CA LEU A 95 19.27 -0.44 3.83
C LEU A 95 20.44 0.55 4.01
N LYS A 96 21.69 0.12 3.81
CA LYS A 96 22.86 1.01 3.86
C LYS A 96 22.75 2.14 2.82
N THR A 97 22.29 1.83 1.61
CA THR A 97 22.11 2.80 0.54
C THR A 97 20.99 3.78 0.85
N LEU A 98 19.84 3.30 1.31
CA LEU A 98 18.72 4.15 1.74
C LEU A 98 19.15 5.12 2.85
N LYS A 99 19.87 4.62 3.86
CA LYS A 99 20.44 5.44 4.94
C LYS A 99 21.38 6.53 4.41
N LYS A 100 22.32 6.20 3.50
CA LYS A 100 23.25 7.17 2.87
C LYS A 100 22.51 8.30 2.15
N HIS A 101 21.35 8.00 1.57
CA HIS A 101 20.55 8.97 0.83
C HIS A 101 19.44 9.65 1.67
N HIS A 102 19.39 9.37 2.98
CA HIS A 102 18.29 9.79 3.87
C HIS A 102 16.90 9.44 3.30
N ALA A 103 16.81 8.33 2.59
CA ALA A 103 15.58 7.85 1.97
C ALA A 103 14.89 6.83 2.89
N LYS A 104 13.56 6.93 2.99
CA LYS A 104 12.72 5.90 3.60
C LYS A 104 11.99 5.11 2.52
N ALA A 105 11.50 3.94 2.89
CA ALA A 105 10.84 2.99 2.01
C ALA A 105 9.87 2.14 2.83
N ILE A 106 9.00 1.42 2.14
CA ILE A 106 8.24 0.31 2.71
C ILE A 106 8.77 -1.02 2.19
N PHE A 107 8.85 -2.02 3.07
CA PHE A 107 9.17 -3.41 2.71
C PHE A 107 7.94 -4.28 2.96
N PHE A 108 7.35 -4.85 1.92
CA PHE A 108 6.26 -5.81 2.03
C PHE A 108 6.86 -7.21 2.23
N VAL A 109 6.74 -7.74 3.44
CA VAL A 109 7.40 -8.98 3.86
C VAL A 109 6.41 -10.13 3.96
N THR A 110 6.83 -11.32 3.51
CA THR A 110 6.12 -12.58 3.80
C THR A 110 6.45 -13.07 5.21
N LYS A 111 5.66 -14.02 5.72
CA LYS A 111 6.01 -14.72 6.98
C LYS A 111 7.40 -15.37 6.86
N ASP A 112 7.69 -16.04 5.75
CA ASP A 112 8.96 -16.75 5.58
C ASP A 112 10.17 -15.81 5.61
N TYR A 113 10.04 -14.61 5.01
CA TYR A 113 11.06 -13.57 5.12
C TYR A 113 11.27 -13.12 6.57
N ILE A 114 10.19 -12.89 7.33
CA ILE A 114 10.26 -12.51 8.75
C ILE A 114 10.95 -13.60 9.58
N MET A 115 10.61 -14.87 9.32
CA MET A 115 11.10 -16.01 10.09
C MET A 115 12.58 -16.30 9.82
N SER A 116 13.00 -16.20 8.56
CA SER A 116 14.39 -16.45 8.14
C SER A 116 15.32 -15.26 8.40
N SER A 117 14.80 -14.02 8.34
CA SER A 117 15.60 -12.80 8.40
C SER A 117 15.14 -11.77 9.46
N PRO A 118 14.83 -12.18 10.71
CA PRO A 118 14.22 -11.28 11.70
C PRO A 118 15.12 -10.10 12.07
N GLY A 119 16.45 -10.25 12.01
CA GLY A 119 17.41 -9.16 12.25
C GLY A 119 17.30 -8.04 11.21
N LEU A 120 17.08 -8.38 9.94
CA LEU A 120 16.89 -7.41 8.87
C LEU A 120 15.55 -6.68 9.03
N VAL A 121 14.47 -7.39 9.38
CA VAL A 121 13.17 -6.77 9.62
C VAL A 121 13.18 -5.83 10.83
N LYS A 122 13.84 -6.22 11.93
CA LYS A 122 14.09 -5.31 13.07
C LYS A 122 14.84 -4.05 12.63
N LYS A 123 15.84 -4.20 11.77
CA LYS A 123 16.63 -3.08 11.24
C LYS A 123 15.78 -2.14 10.39
N MET A 124 14.89 -2.67 9.53
CA MET A 124 13.94 -1.86 8.76
C MET A 124 13.15 -0.91 9.69
N LYS A 125 12.52 -1.45 10.74
CA LYS A 125 11.75 -0.64 11.70
C LYS A 125 12.61 0.36 12.48
N LYS A 126 13.77 -0.08 13.01
CA LYS A 126 14.68 0.80 13.76
C LYS A 126 15.24 1.94 12.92
N GLU A 127 15.44 1.72 11.63
CA GLU A 127 15.88 2.75 10.69
C GLU A 127 14.71 3.59 10.13
N GLY A 128 13.50 3.45 10.67
CA GLY A 128 12.33 4.28 10.31
C GLY A 128 11.70 3.93 8.96
N HIS A 129 11.95 2.73 8.44
CA HIS A 129 11.21 2.21 7.29
C HIS A 129 9.87 1.62 7.75
N LEU A 130 8.91 1.58 6.83
CA LEU A 130 7.67 0.84 7.02
C LEU A 130 7.92 -0.63 6.66
N VAL A 131 7.23 -1.54 7.37
CA VAL A 131 7.19 -2.97 7.11
C VAL A 131 5.72 -3.35 6.93
N GLY A 132 5.32 -3.55 5.68
CA GLY A 132 3.98 -3.93 5.29
C GLY A 132 3.81 -5.44 5.14
N ASN A 133 2.56 -5.87 5.05
CA ASN A 133 2.17 -7.27 4.95
C ASN A 133 2.20 -7.74 3.49
N HIS A 134 2.89 -8.85 3.21
CA HIS A 134 2.87 -9.52 1.91
C HIS A 134 2.31 -10.94 2.00
N THR A 135 1.36 -11.14 2.92
CA THR A 135 0.72 -12.41 3.28
C THR A 135 1.66 -13.44 3.90
N THR A 136 1.11 -14.60 4.26
CA THR A 136 1.88 -15.65 4.91
C THR A 136 2.54 -16.55 3.88
N HIS A 137 1.75 -17.12 2.96
CA HIS A 137 2.20 -18.12 1.99
C HIS A 137 2.30 -17.57 0.56
N HIS A 138 2.20 -16.24 0.39
CA HIS A 138 2.20 -15.59 -0.93
C HIS A 138 1.13 -16.12 -1.93
N PRO A 139 -0.14 -16.41 -1.53
CA PRO A 139 -1.13 -16.92 -2.46
C PRO A 139 -1.75 -15.80 -3.32
N ARG A 140 -2.14 -16.14 -4.56
CA ARG A 140 -3.04 -15.33 -5.37
C ARG A 140 -4.37 -15.10 -4.64
N MET A 141 -4.69 -13.85 -4.31
CA MET A 141 -5.74 -13.56 -3.32
C MET A 141 -7.17 -13.55 -3.86
N ALA A 142 -7.36 -13.43 -5.18
CA ALA A 142 -8.65 -13.12 -5.77
C ALA A 142 -9.76 -14.14 -5.44
N LYS A 143 -9.41 -15.43 -5.45
CA LYS A 143 -10.34 -16.57 -5.26
C LYS A 143 -10.44 -17.05 -3.83
N LEU A 144 -9.66 -16.49 -2.91
CA LEU A 144 -9.64 -16.93 -1.52
C LEU A 144 -10.96 -16.58 -0.81
N SER A 145 -11.32 -17.43 0.16
CA SER A 145 -12.42 -17.14 1.09
C SER A 145 -12.04 -16.00 2.04
N VAL A 146 -13.03 -15.32 2.62
CA VAL A 146 -12.81 -14.27 3.63
C VAL A 146 -11.95 -14.78 4.78
N LYS A 147 -12.26 -15.98 5.31
CA LYS A 147 -11.49 -16.62 6.39
C LYS A 147 -10.04 -16.88 6.00
N ARG A 148 -9.77 -17.34 4.76
CA ARG A 148 -8.40 -17.57 4.30
C ARG A 148 -7.62 -16.28 4.15
N ILE A 149 -8.21 -15.22 3.58
CA ILE A 149 -7.57 -13.90 3.47
C ILE A 149 -7.22 -13.36 4.86
N GLN A 150 -8.16 -13.42 5.81
CA GLN A 150 -7.92 -12.98 7.18
C GLN A 150 -6.79 -13.75 7.85
N ARG A 151 -6.71 -15.07 7.61
CA ARG A 151 -5.65 -15.93 8.15
C ARG A 151 -4.28 -15.57 7.57
N GLU A 152 -4.18 -15.41 6.25
CA GLU A 152 -2.95 -15.02 5.56
C GLU A 152 -2.36 -13.71 6.10
N ILE A 153 -3.21 -12.72 6.40
CA ILE A 153 -2.79 -11.44 6.94
C ILE A 153 -2.39 -11.59 8.41
N LYS A 154 -3.25 -12.18 9.25
CA LYS A 154 -3.05 -12.31 10.70
C LYS A 154 -1.84 -13.14 11.08
N GLU A 155 -1.55 -14.22 10.36
CA GLU A 155 -0.41 -15.07 10.69
C GLU A 155 0.93 -14.37 10.40
N CYS A 156 0.98 -13.58 9.33
CA CYS A 156 2.15 -12.75 9.01
C CYS A 156 2.34 -11.64 10.06
N GLU A 157 1.26 -10.98 10.51
CA GLU A 157 1.30 -10.02 11.64
C GLU A 157 1.81 -10.65 12.93
N LYS A 158 1.31 -11.84 13.28
CA LYS A 158 1.74 -12.58 14.48
C LYS A 158 3.22 -12.92 14.40
N ALA A 159 3.71 -13.35 13.24
CA ALA A 159 5.13 -13.62 13.03
C ALA A 159 5.98 -12.35 13.21
N MET A 160 5.54 -11.22 12.63
CA MET A 160 6.18 -9.91 12.79
C MET A 160 6.32 -9.54 14.26
N LYS A 161 5.22 -9.58 15.02
CA LYS A 161 5.24 -9.26 16.45
C LYS A 161 6.11 -10.23 17.25
N LYS A 162 5.98 -11.54 17.02
CA LYS A 162 6.72 -12.59 17.75
C LYS A 162 8.23 -12.52 17.51
N LYS A 163 8.67 -12.32 16.26
CA LYS A 163 10.09 -12.37 15.90
C LYS A 163 10.81 -11.04 16.06
N THR A 164 10.09 -9.92 15.94
CA THR A 164 10.72 -8.60 15.92
C THR A 164 10.37 -7.73 17.13
N GLY A 165 9.25 -7.99 17.80
CA GLY A 165 8.69 -7.12 18.84
C GLY A 165 7.90 -5.93 18.30
N PHE A 166 8.01 -5.62 17.01
CA PHE A 166 7.32 -4.50 16.36
C PHE A 166 5.94 -4.92 15.83
N LYS A 167 5.02 -3.95 15.72
CA LYS A 167 3.76 -4.12 15.00
C LYS A 167 4.01 -4.01 13.49
N MET A 168 3.25 -4.76 12.71
CA MET A 168 3.19 -4.61 11.25
C MET A 168 2.57 -3.25 10.92
N ASP A 169 3.10 -2.54 9.94
CA ASP A 169 2.46 -1.33 9.44
C ASP A 169 1.24 -1.72 8.58
N PRO A 170 0.11 -1.01 8.69
CA PRO A 170 -1.18 -1.46 8.16
C PRO A 170 -1.32 -1.21 6.64
N PHE A 171 -0.33 -1.66 5.89
CA PHE A 171 -0.25 -1.66 4.44
C PHE A 171 -0.09 -3.10 3.97
N ILE A 172 -0.88 -3.50 2.98
CA ILE A 172 -0.79 -4.82 2.37
C ILE A 172 -0.56 -4.69 0.88
N ARG A 173 0.34 -5.50 0.34
CA ARG A 173 0.45 -5.69 -1.11
C ARG A 173 0.00 -7.11 -1.45
N PRO A 174 -1.02 -7.28 -2.31
CA PRO A 174 -1.43 -8.61 -2.75
C PRO A 174 -0.30 -9.29 -3.54
N PRO A 175 0.04 -10.55 -3.23
CA PRO A 175 0.94 -11.38 -4.03
C PRO A 175 0.61 -11.31 -5.52
N GLU A 176 1.65 -11.13 -6.34
CA GLU A 176 1.56 -11.01 -7.82
C GLU A 176 0.63 -9.89 -8.32
N GLY A 177 0.22 -8.96 -7.44
CA GLY A 177 -0.85 -8.01 -7.73
C GLY A 177 -2.20 -8.68 -8.02
N ASN A 178 -2.38 -9.95 -7.66
CA ASN A 178 -3.63 -10.65 -7.87
C ASN A 178 -4.64 -10.29 -6.79
N PHE A 179 -5.79 -9.75 -7.19
CA PHE A 179 -6.82 -9.30 -6.27
C PHE A 179 -8.23 -9.49 -6.82
N SER A 180 -9.18 -9.36 -5.91
CA SER A 180 -10.62 -9.21 -6.17
C SER A 180 -11.20 -8.15 -5.25
N MET A 181 -12.41 -7.65 -5.55
CA MET A 181 -13.08 -6.70 -4.65
C MET A 181 -13.31 -7.30 -3.27
N ARG A 182 -13.52 -8.61 -3.16
CA ARG A 182 -13.54 -9.29 -1.85
C ARG A 182 -12.23 -9.12 -1.12
N SER A 183 -11.10 -9.44 -1.73
CA SER A 183 -9.79 -9.35 -1.05
C SER A 183 -9.47 -7.94 -0.56
N VAL A 184 -9.75 -6.92 -1.37
CA VAL A 184 -9.56 -5.50 -0.98
C VAL A 184 -10.48 -5.12 0.18
N LYS A 185 -11.76 -5.49 0.12
CA LYS A 185 -12.74 -5.18 1.18
C LYS A 185 -12.41 -5.89 2.48
N VAL A 186 -11.92 -7.13 2.42
CA VAL A 186 -11.46 -7.86 3.61
C VAL A 186 -10.24 -7.18 4.20
N ALA A 187 -9.23 -6.82 3.40
CA ALA A 187 -8.06 -6.08 3.87
C ALA A 187 -8.47 -4.76 4.54
N LYS A 188 -9.33 -3.97 3.88
CA LYS A 188 -9.86 -2.72 4.45
C LYS A 188 -10.58 -2.95 5.77
N ALA A 189 -11.43 -3.97 5.87
CA ALA A 189 -12.15 -4.30 7.10
C ALA A 189 -11.22 -4.76 8.24
N MET A 190 -10.01 -5.23 7.91
CA MET A 190 -8.96 -5.53 8.87
C MET A 190 -8.07 -4.32 9.20
N GLY A 191 -8.41 -3.13 8.71
CA GLY A 191 -7.65 -1.90 8.94
C GLY A 191 -6.45 -1.72 8.01
N TYR A 192 -6.36 -2.49 6.92
CA TYR A 192 -5.25 -2.38 5.97
C TYR A 192 -5.60 -1.50 4.77
N SER A 193 -4.63 -0.68 4.37
CA SER A 193 -4.61 -0.06 3.05
C SER A 193 -3.95 -1.01 2.03
N THR A 194 -4.60 -1.27 0.90
CA THR A 194 -4.05 -2.11 -0.18
C THR A 194 -3.16 -1.27 -1.09
N ILE A 195 -1.90 -1.66 -1.27
CA ILE A 195 -0.89 -0.89 -1.99
C ILE A 195 -0.43 -1.67 -3.23
N PHE A 196 -0.75 -1.12 -4.40
CA PHE A 196 -0.23 -1.57 -5.68
C PHE A 196 1.01 -0.73 -6.06
N TRP A 197 1.22 -0.48 -7.34
CA TRP A 197 2.39 0.22 -7.86
C TRP A 197 2.07 0.99 -9.13
N SER A 198 2.94 1.91 -9.51
CA SER A 198 2.90 2.70 -10.75
C SER A 198 4.19 2.60 -11.58
N LEU A 199 5.13 1.77 -11.14
CA LEU A 199 6.28 1.31 -11.92
C LEU A 199 6.60 -0.12 -11.46
N ALA A 200 6.76 -1.05 -12.41
CA ALA A 200 7.28 -2.38 -12.15
C ALA A 200 7.98 -2.90 -13.41
N TYR A 201 8.83 -3.89 -13.23
CA TYR A 201 9.52 -4.62 -14.28
C TYR A 201 10.02 -5.95 -13.69
N TYR A 202 10.36 -6.91 -14.55
CA TYR A 202 10.85 -8.23 -14.12
C TYR A 202 12.27 -8.13 -13.55
N ASP A 203 12.40 -8.30 -12.25
CA ASP A 203 13.64 -8.13 -11.47
C ASP A 203 13.82 -9.17 -10.36
N TYR A 204 12.89 -10.13 -10.22
CA TYR A 204 12.84 -11.09 -9.11
C TYR A 204 13.45 -12.46 -9.41
N ASP A 205 13.69 -12.78 -10.69
CA ASP A 205 14.38 -14.00 -11.10
C ASP A 205 15.88 -13.83 -10.92
N THR A 206 16.43 -14.46 -9.89
CA THR A 206 17.84 -14.33 -9.51
C THR A 206 18.79 -14.92 -10.55
N ALA A 207 18.33 -15.82 -11.41
CA ALA A 207 19.12 -16.37 -12.51
C ALA A 207 19.18 -15.40 -13.70
N ASN A 208 18.11 -14.65 -13.96
CA ASN A 208 17.97 -13.78 -15.14
C ASN A 208 17.74 -12.31 -14.78
N GLN A 209 18.72 -11.71 -14.12
CA GLN A 209 18.66 -10.33 -13.65
C GLN A 209 18.91 -9.31 -14.80
N PRO A 210 18.09 -8.26 -14.97
CA PRO A 210 18.18 -7.35 -16.12
C PRO A 210 19.37 -6.38 -16.12
N GLY A 211 20.11 -6.32 -15.01
CA GLY A 211 21.28 -5.47 -14.83
C GLY A 211 20.96 -4.04 -14.39
N LYS A 212 21.95 -3.41 -13.75
CA LYS A 212 21.87 -2.06 -13.19
C LYS A 212 21.39 -1.00 -14.19
N ASN A 213 21.93 -1.01 -15.41
CA ASN A 213 21.64 0.02 -16.42
C ASN A 213 20.18 -0.03 -16.90
N PHE A 214 19.60 -1.23 -16.97
CA PHE A 214 18.17 -1.40 -17.27
C PHE A 214 17.30 -0.74 -16.21
N VAL A 215 17.59 -0.99 -14.92
CA VAL A 215 16.86 -0.38 -13.79
C VAL A 215 16.93 1.14 -13.84
N ILE A 216 18.13 1.70 -14.01
CA ILE A 216 18.33 3.15 -14.10
C ILE A 216 17.51 3.73 -15.26
N ARG A 217 17.52 3.08 -16.44
CA ARG A 217 16.73 3.50 -17.60
C ARG A 217 15.24 3.47 -17.30
N LYS A 218 14.71 2.42 -16.68
CA LYS A 218 13.29 2.36 -16.29
C LYS A 218 12.89 3.53 -15.40
N PHE A 219 13.66 3.83 -14.36
CA PHE A 219 13.40 4.99 -13.51
C PHE A 219 13.49 6.31 -14.28
N LYS A 220 14.49 6.48 -15.16
CA LYS A 220 14.63 7.68 -15.98
C LYS A 220 13.48 7.88 -16.97
N THR A 221 12.93 6.81 -17.54
CA THR A 221 11.84 6.87 -18.51
C THR A 221 10.49 7.10 -17.84
N TYR A 222 10.25 6.48 -16.68
CA TYR A 222 8.91 6.36 -16.12
C TYR A 222 8.69 7.09 -14.78
N TYR A 223 9.68 7.83 -14.25
CA TYR A 223 9.47 8.60 -13.02
C TYR A 223 8.31 9.58 -13.17
N HIS A 224 7.54 9.77 -12.11
CA HIS A 224 6.44 10.72 -12.04
C HIS A 224 6.14 11.09 -10.58
N ASN A 225 5.46 12.22 -10.36
CA ASN A 225 5.10 12.66 -9.01
C ASN A 225 4.10 11.69 -8.35
N GLY A 226 4.39 11.28 -7.12
CA GLY A 226 3.62 10.30 -6.36
C GLY A 226 3.90 8.85 -6.74
N MET A 227 4.97 8.57 -7.49
CA MET A 227 5.29 7.21 -7.94
C MET A 227 5.48 6.24 -6.76
N ILE A 228 4.93 5.04 -6.92
CA ILE A 228 5.15 3.89 -6.03
C ILE A 228 5.76 2.77 -6.88
N PRO A 229 7.09 2.60 -6.92
CA PRO A 229 7.71 1.50 -7.66
C PRO A 229 7.58 0.19 -6.89
N LEU A 230 7.20 -0.89 -7.56
CA LEU A 230 7.39 -2.27 -7.09
C LEU A 230 8.72 -2.77 -7.65
N ILE A 231 9.64 -3.04 -6.74
CA ILE A 231 10.95 -3.64 -7.01
C ILE A 231 11.25 -4.69 -5.95
N HIS A 232 12.14 -5.63 -6.20
CA HIS A 232 12.41 -6.72 -5.26
C HIS A 232 13.73 -6.55 -4.51
N ALA A 233 13.71 -6.93 -3.23
CA ALA A 233 14.91 -6.93 -2.38
C ALA A 233 15.87 -8.10 -2.68
N CYS A 234 15.42 -9.12 -3.42
CA CYS A 234 16.28 -10.19 -3.93
C CYS A 234 17.05 -9.80 -5.20
N SER A 235 16.76 -8.64 -5.79
CA SER A 235 17.37 -8.22 -7.06
C SER A 235 18.76 -7.63 -6.88
N LYS A 236 19.77 -8.28 -7.50
CA LYS A 236 21.10 -7.69 -7.68
C LYS A 236 21.03 -6.38 -8.47
N SER A 237 20.24 -6.37 -9.54
CA SER A 237 20.08 -5.23 -10.45
C SER A 237 19.59 -3.98 -9.72
N ASN A 238 18.54 -4.11 -8.90
CA ASN A 238 18.04 -2.98 -8.12
C ASN A 238 19.05 -2.54 -7.07
N THR A 239 19.70 -3.47 -6.40
CA THR A 239 20.67 -3.18 -5.34
C THR A 239 21.83 -2.34 -5.87
N GLU A 240 22.38 -2.70 -7.03
CA GLU A 240 23.47 -1.97 -7.68
C GLU A 240 23.01 -0.62 -8.30
N ALA A 241 21.75 -0.53 -8.72
CA ALA A 241 21.17 0.67 -9.31
C ALA A 241 20.69 1.69 -8.28
N LEU A 242 20.33 1.26 -7.06
CA LEU A 242 19.57 2.07 -6.11
C LEU A 242 20.23 3.42 -5.83
N GLY A 243 21.53 3.46 -5.54
CA GLY A 243 22.23 4.72 -5.27
C GLY A 243 22.18 5.71 -6.45
N ALA A 244 22.30 5.21 -7.68
CA ALA A 244 22.20 6.04 -8.89
C ALA A 244 20.77 6.52 -9.13
N VAL A 245 19.77 5.66 -8.89
CA VAL A 245 18.34 6.02 -8.98
C VAL A 245 17.99 7.11 -7.96
N LEU A 246 18.39 6.96 -6.69
CA LEU A 246 18.11 7.95 -5.65
C LEU A 246 18.80 9.29 -5.96
N THR A 247 20.05 9.25 -6.43
CA THR A 247 20.76 10.47 -6.88
C THR A 247 20.03 11.16 -8.03
N PHE A 248 19.60 10.39 -9.03
CA PHE A 248 18.85 10.92 -10.18
C PHE A 248 17.52 11.56 -9.75
N LEU A 249 16.72 10.87 -8.93
CA LEU A 249 15.43 11.37 -8.46
C LEU A 249 15.60 12.65 -7.62
N LYS A 250 16.61 12.69 -6.75
CA LYS A 250 16.95 13.89 -5.98
C LYS A 250 17.30 15.08 -6.90
N LYS A 251 18.13 14.85 -7.94
CA LYS A 251 18.44 15.87 -8.97
C LYS A 251 17.20 16.35 -9.74
N LYS A 252 16.16 15.52 -9.87
CA LYS A 252 14.86 15.91 -10.47
C LYS A 252 13.91 16.59 -9.48
N GLY A 253 14.37 16.89 -8.27
CA GLY A 253 13.63 17.60 -7.23
C GLY A 253 12.67 16.71 -6.42
N PHE A 254 12.86 15.39 -6.43
CA PHE A 254 12.05 14.47 -5.63
C PHE A 254 12.62 14.29 -4.23
N ARG A 255 11.73 14.32 -3.23
CA ARG A 255 11.97 13.73 -1.91
C ARG A 255 11.50 12.28 -1.86
N PHE A 256 11.96 11.55 -0.85
CA PHE A 256 11.54 10.16 -0.58
C PHE A 256 10.59 10.15 0.61
N GLY A 257 9.33 9.80 0.36
CA GLY A 257 8.27 9.79 1.38
C GLY A 257 7.87 8.39 1.81
N THR A 258 7.08 8.30 2.88
CA THR A 258 6.46 7.08 3.39
C THR A 258 4.95 7.08 3.17
N LEU A 259 4.33 5.89 3.11
CA LEU A 259 2.92 5.77 2.69
C LEU A 259 1.93 6.36 3.69
N ASP A 260 2.29 6.41 4.97
CA ASP A 260 1.55 7.03 6.06
C ASP A 260 1.34 8.54 5.90
N GLU A 261 2.09 9.21 5.00
CA GLU A 261 1.85 10.60 4.62
C GLU A 261 0.50 10.82 3.92
N PHE A 262 -0.09 9.80 3.30
CA PHE A 262 -1.32 9.95 2.52
C PHE A 262 -2.33 8.80 2.67
N ALA A 263 -1.86 7.59 2.90
CA ALA A 263 -2.71 6.43 3.15
C ALA A 263 -2.88 6.31 4.67
N LYS A 264 -3.74 7.17 5.22
CA LYS A 264 -4.18 7.07 6.62
C LYS A 264 -5.31 6.04 6.72
N ASN A 265 -5.30 5.27 7.79
CA ASN A 265 -6.46 4.49 8.19
C ASN A 265 -7.30 5.36 9.13
N SER A 266 -8.56 5.58 8.77
CA SER A 266 -9.59 6.17 9.64
C SER A 266 -10.11 5.14 10.61
#